data_AF-A0A3S1PF65-F1
#
_entry.id   AF-A0A3S1PF65-F1
#
_cell.length_a   1.000
_cell.length_b   1.000
_cell.length_c   1.000
_cell.angle_alpha   90.00
_cell.angle_beta   90.00
_cell.angle_gamma   90.00
#
_symmetry.space_group_name_H-M   'P 1'
#
loop_
_entity.id
_entity.type
_entity.pdbx_description
1 polymer ?
#
loop_
_entity_poly.entity_id
_entity_poly.type
_entity_poly.pdbx_seq_one_letter_code
_entity_poly.pdbx_strand_id
1 'polypeptide(L)'
;EDSIHAGKVAGVVGSILVVAFMFVAYGFLGFLANLALAVHVAMIIGLLSLLGATLTLPGIAGIVLTIGMAVDSNVLIYERIREERRAGRSVIQAIDTGFTKALATIVDSNVTALIATVVLFWIGTGPVKGFA
;
A
#
# COMPACT_ATOMS: atom_id res chain seq x y z
N GLU A 1 21.26 -20.72 -9.49
CA GLU A 1 20.36 -20.83 -10.66
C GLU A 1 18.91 -21.12 -10.22
N ASP A 2 18.63 -22.24 -9.54
CA ASP A 2 17.25 -22.63 -9.14
C ASP A 2 16.53 -21.64 -8.22
N SER A 3 17.22 -21.06 -7.22
CA SER A 3 16.60 -20.08 -6.31
C SER A 3 16.22 -18.77 -6.99
N ILE A 4 16.88 -18.40 -8.09
CA ILE A 4 16.57 -17.18 -8.85
C ILE A 4 15.34 -17.41 -9.75
N HIS A 5 15.23 -18.59 -10.35
CA HIS A 5 14.05 -18.98 -11.10
C HIS A 5 12.82 -19.14 -10.20
N ALA A 6 12.98 -19.81 -9.05
CA ALA A 6 11.94 -19.91 -8.04
C ALA A 6 11.51 -18.53 -7.51
N GLY A 7 12.47 -17.62 -7.29
CA GLY A 7 12.21 -16.23 -6.90
C GLY A 7 11.44 -15.43 -7.95
N LYS A 8 11.79 -15.58 -9.24
CA LYS A 8 11.05 -14.95 -10.35
C LYS A 8 9.61 -15.48 -10.44
N VAL A 9 9.43 -16.80 -10.38
CA VAL A 9 8.11 -17.43 -10.44
C VAL A 9 7.26 -17.03 -9.23
N ALA A 10 7.83 -17.06 -8.02
CA ALA A 10 7.15 -16.63 -6.81
C ALA A 10 6.77 -15.14 -6.86
N GLY A 11 7.65 -14.28 -7.41
CA GLY A 11 7.36 -12.86 -7.61
C GLY A 11 6.22 -12.62 -8.60
N VAL A 12 6.21 -13.32 -9.73
CA VAL A 12 5.16 -13.19 -10.75
C VAL A 12 3.83 -13.73 -10.22
N VAL A 13 3.82 -14.91 -9.61
CA VAL A 13 2.62 -15.52 -9.03
C VAL A 13 2.08 -14.69 -7.88
N GLY A 14 2.95 -14.19 -6.99
CA GLY A 14 2.57 -13.29 -5.90
C GLY A 14 1.99 -11.97 -6.40
N SER A 15 2.60 -11.36 -7.43
CA SER A 15 2.08 -10.13 -8.03
C SER A 15 0.71 -10.34 -8.65
N ILE A 16 0.51 -11.44 -9.39
CA ILE A 16 -0.80 -11.76 -9.99
C ILE A 16 -1.85 -12.03 -8.91
N LEU A 17 -1.52 -12.76 -7.85
CA LEU A 17 -2.41 -13.01 -6.72
C LEU A 17 -2.82 -11.73 -6.01
N VAL A 18 -1.88 -10.79 -5.79
CA VAL A 18 -2.18 -9.49 -5.20
C VAL A 18 -3.11 -8.67 -6.10
N VAL A 19 -2.82 -8.59 -7.40
CA VAL A 19 -3.66 -7.84 -8.36
C VAL A 19 -5.06 -8.44 -8.42
N ALA A 20 -5.17 -9.77 -8.46
CA ALA A 20 -6.45 -10.47 -8.44
C ALA A 20 -7.20 -10.27 -7.12
N PHE A 21 -6.51 -10.38 -5.99
CA PHE A 21 -7.10 -10.12 -4.67
C PHE A 21 -7.58 -8.68 -4.55
N MET A 22 -6.80 -7.69 -5.00
CA MET A 22 -7.22 -6.29 -4.99
C MET A 22 -8.46 -6.05 -5.86
N PHE A 23 -8.54 -6.70 -7.01
CA PHE A 23 -9.70 -6.59 -7.89
C PHE A 23 -10.96 -7.21 -7.27
N VAL A 24 -10.83 -8.38 -6.62
CA VAL A 24 -11.94 -9.08 -5.97
C VAL A 24 -12.38 -8.39 -4.68
N ALA A 25 -11.44 -7.93 -3.85
CA ALA A 25 -11.72 -7.30 -2.57
C ALA A 25 -12.24 -5.85 -2.72
N TYR A 26 -11.74 -5.09 -3.71
CA TYR A 26 -12.01 -3.65 -3.84
C TYR A 26 -12.74 -3.25 -5.14
N GLY A 27 -12.99 -4.18 -6.07
CA GLY A 27 -13.73 -3.90 -7.31
C GLY A 27 -13.07 -2.81 -8.17
N PHE A 28 -13.83 -1.76 -8.52
CA PHE A 28 -13.35 -0.64 -9.35
C PHE A 28 -12.21 0.16 -8.68
N LEU A 29 -12.20 0.27 -7.36
CA LEU A 29 -11.10 0.91 -6.61
C LEU A 29 -9.81 0.09 -6.71
N GLY A 30 -9.92 -1.24 -6.78
CA GLY A 30 -8.79 -2.14 -7.00
C GLY A 30 -8.13 -1.94 -8.37
N PHE A 31 -8.92 -1.62 -9.41
CA PHE A 31 -8.36 -1.28 -10.72
C PHE A 31 -7.56 0.03 -10.69
N LEU A 32 -8.08 1.07 -10.04
CA LEU A 32 -7.36 2.33 -9.86
C LEU A 32 -6.08 2.15 -9.03
N ALA A 33 -6.11 1.30 -8.01
CA ALA A 33 -4.94 0.94 -7.22
C ALA A 33 -3.85 0.26 -8.05
N ASN A 34 -4.22 -0.68 -8.92
CA ASN A 34 -3.27 -1.34 -9.84
C ASN A 34 -2.66 -0.37 -10.85
N LEU A 35 -3.44 0.61 -11.34
CA LEU A 35 -2.92 1.66 -12.22
C LEU A 35 -1.92 2.55 -11.47
N ALA A 36 -2.25 2.96 -10.24
CA ALA A 36 -1.35 3.74 -9.39
C ALA A 36 -0.06 2.96 -9.09
N LEU A 37 -0.15 1.66 -8.81
CA LEU A 37 1.00 0.77 -8.63
C LEU A 37 1.89 0.74 -9.87
N ALA A 38 1.33 0.60 -11.06
CA ALA A 38 2.13 0.59 -12.29
C ALA A 38 2.91 1.89 -12.49
N VAL A 39 2.27 3.05 -12.27
CA VAL A 39 2.93 4.37 -12.36
C VAL A 39 4.00 4.54 -11.29
N HIS A 40 3.73 4.11 -10.06
CA HIS A 40 4.67 4.22 -8.95
C HIS A 40 5.91 3.34 -9.15
N VAL A 41 5.72 2.11 -9.62
CA VAL A 41 6.80 1.20 -9.99
C VAL A 41 7.64 1.79 -11.13
N ALA A 42 7.00 2.37 -12.16
CA ALA A 42 7.71 3.03 -13.25
C ALA A 42 8.57 4.21 -12.77
N MET A 43 8.04 5.04 -11.87
CA MET A 43 8.77 6.16 -11.25
C MET A 43 9.98 5.67 -10.44
N ILE A 44 9.81 4.61 -9.64
CA ILE A 44 10.89 4.02 -8.84
C ILE A 44 11.97 3.41 -9.75
N ILE A 45 11.59 2.69 -10.80
CA ILE A 45 12.56 2.17 -11.78
C ILE A 45 13.33 3.32 -12.45
N GLY A 46 12.66 4.41 -12.81
CA GLY A 46 13.30 5.61 -13.34
C GLY A 46 14.31 6.23 -12.37
N LEU A 47 13.94 6.36 -11.09
CA LEU A 47 14.80 6.91 -10.05
C LEU A 47 15.99 5.98 -9.72
N LEU A 48 15.74 4.68 -9.60
CA LEU A 48 16.78 3.67 -9.37
C LEU A 48 17.77 3.60 -10.54
N SER A 49 17.28 3.76 -11.78
CA SER A 49 18.15 3.82 -12.96
C SER A 49 19.04 5.05 -12.98
N LEU A 50 18.60 6.18 -12.39
CA LEU A 50 19.43 7.38 -12.20
C LEU A 50 20.47 7.18 -11.09
N LEU A 51 20.12 6.45 -10.03
CA LEU A 51 20.97 6.22 -8.85
C LEU A 51 21.87 4.98 -8.95
N GLY A 52 21.74 4.18 -10.01
CA GLY A 52 22.50 2.93 -10.20
C GLY A 52 22.13 1.81 -9.21
N ALA A 53 20.96 1.91 -8.58
CA ALA A 53 20.48 0.94 -7.59
C ALA A 53 19.60 -0.13 -8.25
N THR A 54 19.60 -1.35 -7.70
CA THR A 54 18.83 -2.47 -8.24
C THR A 54 17.49 -2.64 -7.53
N LEU A 55 16.42 -2.79 -8.31
CA LEU A 55 15.11 -3.15 -7.78
C LEU A 55 15.16 -4.61 -7.31
N THR A 56 14.96 -4.83 -6.01
CA THR A 56 14.88 -6.16 -5.43
C THR A 56 13.43 -6.59 -5.27
N LEU A 57 13.16 -7.90 -5.31
CA LEU A 57 11.83 -8.47 -5.04
C LEU A 57 11.17 -7.93 -3.76
N PRO A 58 11.89 -7.82 -2.61
CA PRO A 58 11.35 -7.22 -1.40
C PRO A 58 10.94 -5.76 -1.57
N GLY A 59 11.67 -4.96 -2.36
CA GLY A 59 11.27 -3.57 -2.63
C GLY A 59 9.94 -3.46 -3.37
N ILE A 60 9.67 -4.38 -4.30
CA ILE A 60 8.35 -4.46 -4.95
C ILE A 60 7.26 -4.79 -3.93
N ALA A 61 7.53 -5.71 -2.99
CA ALA A 61 6.59 -6.04 -1.92
C ALA A 61 6.32 -4.85 -0.97
N GLY A 62 7.35 -4.05 -0.66
CA GLY A 62 7.21 -2.82 0.12
C GLY A 62 6.30 -1.80 -0.57
N ILE A 63 6.50 -1.58 -1.87
CA ILE A 63 5.67 -0.66 -2.68
C ILE A 63 4.20 -1.11 -2.70
N VAL A 64 3.96 -2.40 -2.92
CA VAL A 64 2.60 -2.98 -2.92
C VAL A 64 1.92 -2.77 -1.56
N LEU A 65 2.65 -2.97 -0.46
CA LEU A 65 2.14 -2.75 0.90
C LEU A 65 1.72 -1.28 1.10
N THR A 66 2.56 -0.32 0.71
CA THR A 66 2.25 1.11 0.82
C THR A 66 1.00 1.49 0.04
N ILE A 67 0.82 0.93 -1.16
CA ILE A 67 -0.37 1.19 -1.98
C ILE A 67 -1.61 0.56 -1.36
N GLY A 68 -1.52 -0.66 -0.84
CA GLY A 68 -2.60 -1.30 -0.10
C GLY A 68 -3.07 -0.45 1.08
N MET A 69 -2.13 0.07 1.88
CA MET A 69 -2.42 0.97 3.00
C MET A 69 -3.05 2.30 2.56
N ALA A 70 -2.61 2.86 1.43
CA ALA A 70 -3.19 4.09 0.89
C ALA A 70 -4.65 3.89 0.43
N VAL A 71 -4.96 2.75 -0.19
CA VAL A 71 -6.32 2.41 -0.61
C VAL A 71 -7.21 2.14 0.60
N ASP A 72 -6.71 1.39 1.59
CA ASP A 72 -7.41 1.10 2.84
C ASP A 72 -7.81 2.39 3.58
N SER A 73 -6.88 3.35 3.69
CA SER A 73 -7.14 4.66 4.30
C SER A 73 -8.27 5.44 3.61
N ASN A 74 -8.31 5.41 2.27
CA ASN A 74 -9.35 6.08 1.49
C ASN A 74 -10.73 5.41 1.68
N VAL A 75 -10.77 4.07 1.74
CA VAL A 75 -11.99 3.31 1.99
C VAL A 75 -12.51 3.57 3.41
N LEU A 76 -11.63 3.58 4.41
CA LEU A 76 -11.98 3.84 5.81
C LEU A 76 -12.66 5.21 5.98
N ILE A 77 -12.13 6.26 5.34
CA ILE A 77 -12.76 7.59 5.36
C ILE A 77 -14.18 7.52 4.79
N TYR A 78 -14.34 6.88 3.63
CA TYR A 78 -15.64 6.78 2.98
C TYR A 78 -16.65 6.00 3.82
N GLU A 79 -16.24 4.86 4.38
CA GLU A 79 -17.10 4.06 5.26
C GLU A 79 -17.49 4.85 6.51
N ARG A 80 -16.55 5.56 7.14
CA ARG A 80 -16.83 6.34 8.34
C ARG A 80 -17.80 7.49 8.08
N ILE A 81 -17.66 8.18 6.95
CA ILE A 81 -18.61 9.22 6.53
C ILE A 81 -19.99 8.60 6.28
N ARG A 82 -20.06 7.41 5.67
CA ARG A 82 -21.30 6.69 5.40
C ARG A 82 -21.98 6.20 6.69
N GLU A 83 -21.23 5.75 7.68
CA GLU A 83 -21.73 5.40 9.01
C GLU A 83 -22.34 6.61 9.72
N GLU A 84 -21.64 7.74 9.76
CA GLU A 84 -22.13 8.96 10.40
C GLU A 84 -23.39 9.50 9.69
N ARG A 85 -23.48 9.33 8.35
CA ARG A 85 -24.72 9.61 7.59
C ARG A 85 -25.87 8.68 7.99
N ARG A 86 -25.61 7.39 8.18
CA ARG A 86 -26.62 6.41 8.63
C ARG A 86 -27.07 6.66 10.07
N ALA A 87 -26.20 7.23 10.90
CA ALA A 87 -26.53 7.68 12.25
C ALA A 87 -27.42 8.94 12.28
N GLY A 88 -27.89 9.43 11.13
CA GLY A 88 -28.84 10.53 11.04
C GLY A 88 -28.21 11.93 10.98
N ARG A 89 -26.87 12.04 10.88
CA ARG A 89 -26.19 13.34 10.76
C ARG A 89 -26.41 13.95 9.37
N SER A 90 -26.41 15.29 9.33
CA SER A 90 -26.42 16.03 8.06
C SER A 90 -25.16 15.69 7.25
N VAL A 91 -25.22 15.87 5.92
CA VAL A 91 -24.10 15.52 5.02
C VAL A 91 -22.81 16.23 5.43
N ILE A 92 -22.89 17.52 5.76
CA ILE A 92 -21.73 18.32 6.18
C ILE A 92 -21.16 17.82 7.52
N GLN A 93 -22.04 17.54 8.49
CA GLN A 93 -21.63 17.08 9.82
C GLN A 93 -21.07 15.66 9.81
N ALA A 94 -21.59 14.79 8.93
CA ALA A 94 -21.08 13.43 8.73
C ALA A 94 -19.70 13.43 8.09
N ILE A 95 -19.43 14.34 7.14
CA ILE A 95 -18.10 14.52 6.56
C ILE A 95 -17.13 14.99 7.63
N ASP A 96 -17.44 16.05 8.37
CA ASP A 96 -16.55 16.63 9.38
C ASP A 96 -16.20 15.64 10.51
N THR A 97 -17.23 14.96 11.04
CA THR A 97 -17.04 13.94 12.09
C THR A 97 -16.33 12.71 11.54
N GLY A 98 -16.73 12.25 10.36
CA GLY A 98 -16.16 11.07 9.72
C GLY A 98 -14.68 11.26 9.42
N PHE A 99 -14.31 12.44 8.92
CA PHE A 99 -12.93 12.79 8.62
C PHE A 99 -12.08 12.90 9.89
N THR A 100 -12.58 13.57 10.94
CA THR A 100 -11.86 13.71 12.22
C THR A 100 -11.58 12.34 12.86
N LYS A 101 -12.57 11.43 12.87
CA LYS A 101 -12.41 10.10 13.43
C LYS A 101 -11.51 9.19 12.56
N ALA A 102 -11.70 9.24 11.24
CA ALA A 102 -10.89 8.43 10.32
C ALA A 102 -9.42 8.89 10.30
N LEU A 103 -9.17 10.20 10.37
CA LEU A 103 -7.80 10.73 10.41
C LEU A 103 -7.02 10.21 11.62
N ALA A 104 -7.64 10.18 12.80
CA ALA A 104 -6.98 9.65 13.99
C ALA A 104 -6.51 8.20 13.78
N THR A 105 -7.37 7.35 13.22
CA THR A 105 -7.03 5.95 12.91
C THR A 105 -5.98 5.84 11.79
N ILE A 106 -6.07 6.66 10.75
CA ILE A 106 -5.11 6.64 9.63
C ILE A 106 -3.72 7.08 10.09
N VAL A 107 -3.64 8.12 10.91
CA VAL A 107 -2.38 8.60 11.47
C VAL A 107 -1.76 7.52 12.36
N ASP A 108 -2.54 6.90 13.24
CA ASP A 108 -2.06 5.83 14.12
C ASP A 108 -1.50 4.62 13.33
N SER A 109 -2.24 4.15 12.32
CA SER A 109 -1.80 3.07 11.43
C SER A 109 -0.51 3.41 10.67
N ASN A 110 -0.42 4.62 10.11
CA ASN A 110 0.76 5.06 9.37
C ASN A 110 1.98 5.29 10.27
N VAL A 111 1.78 5.81 11.49
CA VAL A 111 2.85 5.98 12.48
C VAL A 111 3.39 4.62 12.91
N THR A 112 2.51 3.65 13.17
CA THR A 112 2.91 2.28 13.52
C THR A 112 3.71 1.62 12.39
N ALA A 113 3.24 1.77 11.14
CA ALA A 113 3.97 1.27 9.98
C ALA A 113 5.32 1.96 9.80
N LEU A 114 5.39 3.28 9.96
CA LEU A 114 6.65 4.03 9.90
C LEU A 114 7.65 3.52 10.94
N ILE A 115 7.22 3.32 12.19
CA ILE A 115 8.07 2.77 13.24
C ILE A 115 8.59 1.40 12.84
N ALA A 116 7.72 0.51 12.33
CA ALA A 116 8.13 -0.82 11.88
C ALA A 116 9.15 -0.72 10.73
N THR A 117 8.91 0.11 9.73
CA THR A 117 9.82 0.34 8.61
C THR A 117 11.17 0.88 9.07
N VAL A 118 11.20 1.85 9.98
CA VAL A 118 12.45 2.39 10.53
C VAL A 118 13.24 1.32 11.27
N VAL A 119 12.58 0.50 12.09
CA VAL A 119 13.22 -0.62 12.81
C VAL A 119 13.76 -1.66 11.83
N LEU A 120 12.98 -2.02 10.80
CA LEU A 120 13.40 -2.94 9.74
C LEU A 120 14.57 -2.39 8.92
N PHE A 121 14.62 -1.08 8.67
CA PHE A 121 15.74 -0.46 7.97
C PHE A 121 17.02 -0.47 8.84
N TRP A 122 16.90 -0.20 10.14
CA TRP A 122 18.03 -0.16 11.06
C TRP A 122 18.63 -1.55 11.34
N ILE A 123 17.78 -2.55 11.59
CA ILE A 123 18.19 -3.90 11.99
C ILE A 123 18.29 -4.85 10.79
N GLY A 124 17.58 -4.56 9.69
CA GLY A 124 17.49 -5.43 8.52
C GLY A 124 18.82 -5.56 7.77
N THR A 125 19.04 -6.74 7.20
CA THR A 125 20.19 -7.03 6.35
C THR A 125 19.74 -7.40 4.93
N GLY A 126 20.55 -7.01 3.94
CA GLY A 126 20.38 -7.32 2.52
C GLY A 126 18.95 -7.06 1.98
N PRO A 127 18.14 -8.09 1.70
CA PRO A 127 16.80 -7.95 1.12
C PRO A 127 15.81 -7.15 1.98
N VAL A 128 15.92 -7.22 3.32
CA VAL A 128 14.98 -6.56 4.25
C VAL A 128 15.10 -5.03 4.21
N LYS A 129 16.32 -4.52 3.98
CA LYS A 129 16.57 -3.09 3.73
C LYS A 129 16.02 -2.60 2.40
N GLY A 130 15.79 -3.51 1.45
CA GLY A 130 15.11 -3.17 0.20
C GLY A 130 13.59 -3.10 0.37
N PHE A 131 13.03 -3.82 1.35
CA PHE A 131 11.60 -3.81 1.67
C PHE A 131 11.19 -2.62 2.55
N ALA A 132 12.05 -2.25 3.50
CA ALA A 132 11.88 -1.10 4.37
C ALA A 132 12.21 0.21 3.65
#